data_AF-A0A6G1I3J3-F1
#
_entry.id   AF-A0A6G1I3J3-F1
#
_cell.length_a   1.000
_cell.length_b   1.000
_cell.length_c   1.000
_cell.angle_alpha   90.00
_cell.angle_beta   90.00
_cell.angle_gamma   90.00
#
_symmetry.space_group_name_H-M   'P 1'
#
loop_
_entity.id
_entity.type
_entity.pdbx_description
1 polymer ?
#
loop_
_entity_poly.entity_id
_entity_poly.type
_entity_poly.pdbx_seq_one_letter_code
_entity_poly.pdbx_strand_id
1 'polypeptide(L)'
;AKPLIRLLKSTKATLTAHTTATRGQLASAANLTVWAASTDDPVVAAVAENLAVLIAEMGEQEGAFVDGMQAARTVLKEMRDVERSVVPGRVTRAKINDELQRLKYRDPTSTRIPLLEQELVRAEASCLVADAQLTNATRAKFRTALARHLNATIARGEKQALLARHGLQLLALVNETAVVPGERPGAWVDAREAANIMRGAQEDLQAWQDE
;
A
#
# COMPACT_ATOMS: atom_id res chain seq x y z
N ALA A 1 5.47 23.14 0.83
CA ALA A 1 5.32 22.02 1.80
C ALA A 1 6.61 21.20 1.83
N LYS A 2 7.12 20.82 3.02
CA LYS A 2 8.33 19.98 3.15
C LYS A 2 8.20 18.70 2.28
N PRO A 3 9.28 18.20 1.65
CA PRO A 3 9.22 17.07 0.71
C PRO A 3 8.45 15.83 1.21
N LEU A 4 8.68 15.39 2.45
CA LEU A 4 7.99 14.23 3.05
C LEU A 4 6.48 14.44 3.20
N ILE A 5 6.02 15.66 3.46
CA ILE A 5 4.58 15.97 3.51
C ILE A 5 3.95 15.82 2.12
N ARG A 6 4.67 16.19 1.05
CA ARG A 6 4.21 15.98 -0.33
C ARG A 6 4.10 14.49 -0.65
N LEU A 7 5.08 13.68 -0.23
CA LEU A 7 5.02 12.22 -0.35
C LEU A 7 3.84 11.61 0.42
N LEU A 8 3.58 12.06 1.65
CA LEU A 8 2.43 11.59 2.44
C LEU A 8 1.07 11.98 1.83
N LYS A 9 1.03 13.04 1.02
CA LYS A 9 -0.15 13.46 0.27
C LYS A 9 -0.33 12.62 -1.00
N SER A 10 0.73 12.37 -1.76
CA SER A 10 0.65 11.52 -2.96
C SER A 10 0.27 10.09 -2.58
N THR A 11 0.90 9.49 -1.56
CA THR A 11 0.55 8.15 -1.07
C THR A 11 -0.90 8.04 -0.60
N LYS A 12 -1.46 9.10 -0.02
CA LYS A 12 -2.90 9.13 0.32
C LYS A 12 -3.77 9.06 -0.93
N ALA A 13 -3.42 9.81 -1.98
CA ALA A 13 -4.17 9.81 -3.23
C ALA A 13 -4.13 8.44 -3.91
N THR A 14 -2.94 7.80 -3.96
CA THR A 14 -2.78 6.44 -4.48
C THR A 14 -3.60 5.43 -3.68
N LEU A 15 -3.56 5.49 -2.35
CA LEU A 15 -4.37 4.62 -1.49
C LEU A 15 -5.88 4.76 -1.80
N THR A 16 -6.38 5.98 -1.94
CA THR A 16 -7.78 6.22 -2.34
C THR A 16 -8.11 5.63 -3.71
N ALA A 17 -7.20 5.71 -4.67
CA ALA A 17 -7.41 5.11 -6.00
C ALA A 17 -7.54 3.58 -5.91
N HIS A 18 -6.67 2.92 -5.14
CA HIS A 18 -6.74 1.47 -4.93
C HIS A 18 -8.00 1.06 -4.16
N THR A 19 -8.40 1.81 -3.13
CA THR A 19 -9.69 1.55 -2.44
C THR A 19 -10.88 1.62 -3.40
N THR A 20 -10.88 2.56 -4.33
CA THR A 20 -11.91 2.65 -5.38
C THR A 20 -11.83 1.47 -6.35
N ALA A 21 -10.63 1.06 -6.73
CA ALA A 21 -10.41 -0.10 -7.59
C ALA A 21 -10.95 -1.39 -6.94
N THR A 22 -10.67 -1.64 -5.65
CA THR A 22 -11.23 -2.77 -4.90
C THR A 22 -12.76 -2.80 -4.98
N ARG A 23 -13.42 -1.66 -4.71
CA ARG A 23 -14.90 -1.58 -4.78
C ARG A 23 -15.42 -1.81 -6.20
N GLY A 24 -14.75 -1.23 -7.19
CA GLY A 24 -15.09 -1.42 -8.60
C GLY A 24 -15.00 -2.90 -9.00
N GLN A 25 -13.95 -3.59 -8.56
CA GLN A 25 -13.71 -4.99 -8.88
C GLN A 25 -14.74 -5.92 -8.22
N LEU A 26 -15.09 -5.69 -6.94
CA LEU A 26 -16.16 -6.43 -6.27
C LEU A 26 -17.52 -6.19 -6.93
N ALA A 27 -17.80 -4.96 -7.37
CA ALA A 27 -19.02 -4.64 -8.11
C ALA A 27 -19.05 -5.32 -9.49
N SER A 28 -17.91 -5.37 -10.21
CA SER A 28 -17.78 -6.10 -11.47
C SER A 28 -18.04 -7.60 -11.29
N ALA A 29 -17.50 -8.21 -10.23
CA ALA A 29 -17.78 -9.61 -9.90
C ALA A 29 -19.28 -9.83 -9.65
N ALA A 30 -19.91 -9.01 -8.81
CA ALA A 30 -21.34 -9.11 -8.53
C ALA A 30 -22.21 -8.96 -9.81
N ASN A 31 -21.87 -8.00 -10.67
CA ASN A 31 -22.57 -7.81 -11.93
C ASN A 31 -22.36 -8.97 -12.91
N LEU A 32 -21.17 -9.58 -12.91
CA LEU A 32 -20.90 -10.77 -13.72
C LEU A 32 -21.76 -11.96 -13.29
N THR A 33 -21.93 -12.17 -11.97
CA THR A 33 -22.85 -13.18 -11.44
C THR A 33 -24.30 -12.91 -11.87
N VAL A 34 -24.77 -11.66 -11.77
CA VAL A 34 -26.13 -11.29 -12.23
C VAL A 34 -26.31 -11.55 -13.72
N TRP A 35 -25.32 -11.19 -14.53
CA TRP A 35 -25.36 -11.44 -15.97
C TRP A 35 -25.32 -12.93 -16.30
N ALA A 36 -24.51 -13.72 -15.59
CA ALA A 36 -24.41 -15.17 -15.77
C ALA A 36 -25.78 -15.84 -15.59
N ALA A 37 -26.55 -15.43 -14.58
CA ALA A 37 -27.91 -15.92 -14.34
C ALA A 37 -28.93 -15.49 -15.41
N SER A 38 -28.63 -14.50 -16.24
CA SER A 38 -29.51 -14.01 -17.32
C SER A 38 -29.22 -14.63 -18.68
N THR A 39 -28.13 -15.40 -18.80
CA THR A 39 -27.71 -16.03 -20.04
C THR A 39 -28.41 -17.37 -20.23
N ASP A 40 -28.88 -17.64 -21.46
CA ASP A 40 -29.52 -18.91 -21.83
C ASP A 40 -28.51 -20.04 -22.14
N ASP A 41 -27.22 -19.70 -22.22
CA ASP A 41 -26.14 -20.66 -22.44
C ASP A 41 -25.61 -21.21 -21.09
N PRO A 42 -25.88 -22.48 -20.77
CA PRO A 42 -25.50 -23.06 -19.48
C PRO A 42 -23.99 -23.15 -19.27
N VAL A 43 -23.20 -23.26 -20.35
CA VAL A 43 -21.73 -23.30 -20.31
C VAL A 43 -21.20 -21.94 -19.90
N VAL A 44 -21.64 -20.90 -20.61
CA VAL A 44 -21.22 -19.51 -20.36
C VAL A 44 -21.67 -19.06 -18.98
N ALA A 45 -22.90 -19.40 -18.56
CA ALA A 45 -23.40 -19.09 -17.23
C ALA A 45 -22.51 -19.70 -16.13
N ALA A 46 -22.22 -21.01 -16.21
CA ALA A 46 -21.40 -21.70 -15.21
C ALA A 46 -19.95 -21.20 -15.16
N VAL A 47 -19.33 -20.92 -16.31
CA VAL A 47 -17.97 -20.36 -16.37
C VAL A 47 -17.95 -18.93 -15.81
N ALA A 48 -18.94 -18.10 -16.17
CA ALA A 48 -19.03 -16.72 -15.70
C ALA A 48 -19.23 -16.63 -14.18
N GLU A 49 -20.02 -17.53 -13.58
CA GLU A 49 -20.17 -17.61 -12.13
C GLU A 49 -18.83 -17.90 -11.42
N ASN A 50 -18.07 -18.88 -11.91
CA ASN A 50 -16.76 -19.21 -11.35
C ASN A 50 -15.74 -18.07 -11.54
N LEU A 51 -15.74 -17.42 -12.71
CA LEU A 51 -14.91 -16.25 -12.96
C LEU A 51 -15.27 -15.07 -12.04
N ALA A 52 -16.56 -14.88 -11.74
CA ALA A 52 -16.99 -13.85 -10.80
C ALA A 52 -16.39 -14.08 -9.40
N VAL A 53 -16.33 -15.33 -8.93
CA VAL A 53 -15.67 -15.68 -7.66
C VAL A 53 -14.18 -15.33 -7.70
N LEU A 54 -13.46 -15.69 -8.77
CA LEU A 54 -12.03 -15.35 -8.89
C LEU A 54 -11.79 -13.84 -8.98
N ILE A 55 -12.63 -13.10 -9.70
CA ILE A 55 -12.54 -11.63 -9.81
C ILE A 55 -12.81 -10.98 -8.44
N ALA A 56 -13.78 -11.49 -7.68
CA ALA A 56 -14.06 -11.02 -6.33
C ALA A 56 -12.84 -11.24 -5.41
N GLU A 57 -12.25 -12.43 -5.46
CA GLU A 57 -11.04 -12.75 -4.69
C GLU A 57 -9.85 -11.86 -5.08
N MET A 58 -9.65 -11.58 -6.38
CA MET A 58 -8.65 -10.61 -6.83
C MET A 58 -8.90 -9.20 -6.26
N GLY A 59 -10.17 -8.82 -6.06
CA GLY A 59 -10.58 -7.60 -5.37
C GLY A 59 -10.23 -7.62 -3.88
N GLU A 60 -10.41 -8.74 -3.19
CA GLU A 60 -9.96 -8.91 -1.80
C GLU A 60 -8.43 -8.80 -1.67
N GLN A 61 -7.68 -9.36 -2.63
CA GLN A 61 -6.21 -9.18 -2.67
C GLN A 61 -5.80 -7.71 -2.90
N GLU A 62 -6.58 -6.95 -3.69
CA GLU A 62 -6.42 -5.50 -3.81
C GLU A 62 -6.69 -4.78 -2.48
N GLY A 63 -7.71 -5.22 -1.73
CA GLY A 63 -8.02 -4.72 -0.39
C GLY A 63 -6.88 -4.96 0.60
N ALA A 64 -6.32 -6.16 0.63
CA ALA A 64 -5.16 -6.48 1.47
C ALA A 64 -3.94 -5.61 1.12
N PHE A 65 -3.74 -5.28 -0.16
CA PHE A 65 -2.70 -4.33 -0.58
C PHE A 65 -2.94 -2.91 -0.06
N VAL A 66 -4.19 -2.43 -0.10
CA VAL A 66 -4.58 -1.12 0.48
C VAL A 66 -4.20 -1.04 1.95
N ASP A 67 -4.43 -2.11 2.72
CA ASP A 67 -4.04 -2.17 4.13
C ASP A 67 -2.51 -2.15 4.31
N GLY A 68 -1.77 -2.88 3.49
CA GLY A 68 -0.31 -2.83 3.45
C GLY A 68 0.23 -1.42 3.12
N MET A 69 -0.37 -0.73 2.16
CA MET A 69 -0.06 0.66 1.84
C MET A 69 -0.35 1.61 3.01
N GLN A 70 -1.47 1.42 3.71
CA GLN A 70 -1.81 2.22 4.88
C GLN A 70 -0.80 2.02 6.02
N ALA A 71 -0.38 0.77 6.26
CA ALA A 71 0.63 0.46 7.27
C ALA A 71 1.98 1.11 6.93
N ALA A 72 2.45 1.01 5.68
CA ALA A 72 3.64 1.71 5.21
C ALA A 72 3.54 3.23 5.39
N ARG A 73 2.38 3.80 5.06
CA ARG A 73 2.11 5.24 5.21
C ARG A 73 2.12 5.70 6.67
N THR A 74 1.67 4.88 7.61
CA THR A 74 1.73 5.18 9.05
C THR A 74 3.18 5.34 9.50
N VAL A 75 4.09 4.44 9.09
CA VAL A 75 5.52 4.54 9.40
C VAL A 75 6.14 5.83 8.83
N LEU A 76 5.75 6.24 7.61
CA LEU A 76 6.19 7.52 7.04
C LEU A 76 5.69 8.74 7.82
N LYS A 77 4.48 8.69 8.42
CA LYS A 77 3.99 9.77 9.29
C LYS A 77 4.83 9.88 10.56
N GLU A 78 5.17 8.75 11.16
CA GLU A 78 6.03 8.75 12.34
C GLU A 78 7.42 9.31 12.01
N MET A 79 7.98 9.00 10.83
CA MET A 79 9.24 9.59 10.37
C MET A 79 9.15 11.11 10.25
N ARG A 80 8.05 11.62 9.69
CA ARG A 80 7.77 13.06 9.62
C ARG A 80 7.67 13.68 11.03
N ASP A 81 7.08 12.97 11.98
CA ASP A 81 6.88 13.50 13.33
C ASP A 81 8.22 13.59 14.08
N VAL A 82 9.13 12.65 13.86
CA VAL A 82 10.53 12.75 14.34
C VAL A 82 11.29 13.90 13.63
N GLU A 83 11.13 14.08 12.32
CA GLU A 83 11.70 15.25 11.62
C GLU A 83 11.18 16.59 12.17
N ARG A 84 9.93 16.61 12.66
CA ARG A 84 9.32 17.81 13.25
C ARG A 84 9.80 18.05 14.67
N SER A 85 10.04 16.99 15.46
CA SER A 85 10.40 17.11 16.88
C SER A 85 11.79 17.73 17.10
N VAL A 86 12.71 17.63 16.13
CA VAL A 86 14.04 18.26 16.24
C VAL A 86 14.05 19.76 15.94
N VAL A 87 13.03 20.28 15.25
CA VAL A 87 13.00 21.67 14.78
C VAL A 87 13.04 22.69 15.95
N PRO A 88 12.27 22.53 17.03
CA PRO A 88 12.32 23.46 18.16
C PRO A 88 13.73 23.59 18.78
N GLY A 89 14.45 22.49 18.96
CA GLY A 89 15.81 22.50 19.50
C GLY A 89 16.76 23.33 18.65
N ARG A 90 16.72 23.12 17.32
CA ARG A 90 17.53 23.90 16.35
C ARG A 90 17.19 25.39 16.38
N VAL A 91 15.91 25.75 16.52
CA VAL A 91 15.45 27.14 16.64
C VAL A 91 15.93 27.77 17.95
N THR A 92 15.84 27.05 19.07
CA THR A 92 16.33 27.53 20.37
C THR A 92 17.83 27.79 20.33
N ARG A 93 18.62 26.85 19.79
CA ARG A 93 20.07 27.03 19.61
C ARG A 93 20.40 28.28 18.78
N ALA A 94 19.69 28.47 17.65
CA ALA A 94 19.89 29.64 16.80
C ALA A 94 19.60 30.96 17.56
N LYS A 95 18.50 31.02 18.31
CA LYS A 95 18.14 32.20 19.11
C LYS A 95 19.19 32.54 20.17
N ILE A 96 19.70 31.53 20.89
CA ILE A 96 20.76 31.73 21.90
C ILE A 96 22.03 32.29 21.23
N ASN A 97 22.42 31.72 20.08
CA ASN A 97 23.57 32.20 19.33
C ASN A 97 23.37 33.65 18.83
N ASP A 98 22.21 33.98 18.30
CA ASP A 98 21.92 35.35 17.82
C ASP A 98 21.92 36.37 18.97
N GLU A 99 21.36 36.00 20.14
CA GLU A 99 21.41 36.83 21.34
C GLU A 99 22.85 37.03 21.82
N LEU A 100 23.66 35.97 21.83
CA LEU A 100 25.06 36.02 22.19
C LEU A 100 25.86 36.96 21.27
N GLN A 101 25.71 36.83 19.95
CA GLN A 101 26.39 37.70 18.98
C GLN A 101 25.97 39.16 19.12
N ARG A 102 24.67 39.40 19.31
CA ARG A 102 24.14 40.75 19.52
C ARG A 102 24.69 41.38 20.81
N LEU A 103 24.78 40.59 21.89
CA LEU A 103 25.29 41.07 23.17
C LEU A 103 26.79 41.36 23.09
N LYS A 104 27.59 40.46 22.48
CA LYS A 104 29.03 40.69 22.24
C LYS A 104 29.32 41.96 21.45
N TYR A 105 28.47 42.30 20.46
CA TYR A 105 28.61 43.52 19.68
C TYR A 105 28.22 44.79 20.45
N ARG A 106 27.12 44.75 21.23
CA ARG A 106 26.56 45.95 21.89
C ARG A 106 27.14 46.23 23.28
N ASP A 107 27.43 45.20 24.05
CA ASP A 107 27.94 45.27 25.42
C ASP A 107 28.90 44.10 25.68
N PRO A 108 30.16 44.20 25.21
CA PRO A 108 31.15 43.14 25.33
C PRO A 108 31.57 42.85 26.79
N THR A 109 31.25 43.73 27.73
CA THR A 109 31.57 43.57 29.16
C THR A 109 30.44 42.93 29.97
N SER A 110 29.33 42.59 29.33
CA SER A 110 28.16 42.04 30.00
C SER A 110 28.45 40.71 30.69
N THR A 111 28.09 40.60 31.98
CA THR A 111 28.22 39.37 32.78
C THR A 111 27.29 38.24 32.29
N ARG A 112 26.33 38.53 31.40
CA ARG A 112 25.46 37.55 30.76
C ARG A 112 26.13 36.77 29.63
N ILE A 113 27.24 37.25 29.08
CA ILE A 113 27.98 36.57 28.00
C ILE A 113 28.41 35.15 28.39
N PRO A 114 29.14 34.92 29.51
CA PRO A 114 29.55 33.57 29.87
C PRO A 114 28.36 32.62 30.17
N LEU A 115 27.23 33.16 30.63
CA LEU A 115 26.00 32.38 30.82
C LEU A 115 25.42 31.92 29.49
N LEU A 116 25.27 32.84 28.52
CA LEU A 116 24.78 32.52 27.17
C LEU A 116 25.72 31.57 26.42
N GLU A 117 27.04 31.68 26.63
CA GLU A 117 28.01 30.73 26.08
C GLU A 117 27.80 29.31 26.65
N GLN A 118 27.62 29.19 27.96
CA GLN A 118 27.34 27.89 28.58
C GLN A 118 25.98 27.31 28.12
N GLU A 119 24.95 28.15 28.00
CA GLU A 119 23.65 27.75 27.46
C GLU A 119 23.75 27.29 26.01
N LEU A 120 24.54 27.98 25.18
CA LEU A 120 24.78 27.62 23.79
C LEU A 120 25.44 26.24 23.69
N VAL A 121 26.50 25.98 24.48
CA VAL A 121 27.17 24.67 24.51
C VAL A 121 26.20 23.55 24.88
N ARG A 122 25.32 23.78 25.87
CA ARG A 122 24.28 22.79 26.25
C ARG A 122 23.26 22.58 25.12
N ALA A 123 22.81 23.65 24.48
CA ALA A 123 21.87 23.59 23.36
C ALA A 123 22.48 22.87 22.14
N GLU A 124 23.77 23.08 21.87
CA GLU A 124 24.52 22.39 20.81
C GLU A 124 24.62 20.90 21.08
N ALA A 125 25.04 20.50 22.29
CA ALA A 125 25.11 19.09 22.67
C ALA A 125 23.75 18.39 22.52
N SER A 126 22.67 19.03 22.97
CA SER A 126 21.30 18.52 22.81
C SER A 126 20.90 18.38 21.34
N CYS A 127 21.22 19.37 20.50
CA CYS A 127 20.95 19.30 19.05
C CYS A 127 21.74 18.18 18.37
N LEU A 128 23.00 17.94 18.74
CA LEU A 128 23.81 16.85 18.18
C LEU A 128 23.20 15.48 18.48
N VAL A 129 22.75 15.27 19.72
CA VAL A 129 22.05 14.03 20.10
C VAL A 129 20.74 13.87 19.32
N ALA A 130 19.94 14.94 19.22
CA ALA A 130 18.68 14.94 18.49
C ALA A 130 18.87 14.66 16.98
N ASP A 131 19.92 15.22 16.38
CA ASP A 131 20.25 15.02 14.97
C ASP A 131 20.77 13.59 14.69
N ALA A 132 21.53 13.00 15.61
CA ALA A 132 21.91 11.59 15.54
C ALA A 132 20.69 10.66 15.66
N GLN A 133 19.79 10.94 16.62
CA GLN A 133 18.53 10.21 16.78
C GLN A 133 17.64 10.32 15.54
N LEU A 134 17.51 11.52 14.96
CA LEU A 134 16.79 11.73 13.71
C LEU A 134 17.37 10.88 12.59
N THR A 135 18.70 10.88 12.43
CA THR A 135 19.37 10.10 11.38
C THR A 135 19.07 8.61 11.52
N ASN A 136 19.17 8.07 12.73
CA ASN A 136 18.90 6.66 13.01
C ASN A 136 17.42 6.32 12.79
N ALA A 137 16.51 7.15 13.28
CA ALA A 137 15.08 6.98 13.12
C ALA A 137 14.64 7.06 11.65
N THR A 138 15.19 8.00 10.88
CA THR A 138 14.92 8.12 9.44
C THR A 138 15.36 6.87 8.71
N ARG A 139 16.59 6.36 8.94
CA ARG A 139 17.06 5.13 8.30
C ARG A 139 16.16 3.93 8.62
N ALA A 140 15.84 3.74 9.90
CA ALA A 140 15.02 2.63 10.35
C ALA A 140 13.59 2.70 9.78
N LYS A 141 12.91 3.85 9.93
CA LYS A 141 11.53 4.04 9.47
C LYS A 141 11.42 4.03 7.95
N PHE A 142 12.38 4.59 7.22
CA PHE A 142 12.42 4.52 5.76
C PHE A 142 12.48 3.08 5.27
N ARG A 143 13.43 2.28 5.80
CA ARG A 143 13.55 0.86 5.46
C ARG A 143 12.26 0.10 5.76
N THR A 144 11.71 0.26 6.96
CA THR A 144 10.49 -0.42 7.37
C THR A 144 9.28 -0.03 6.53
N ALA A 145 9.10 1.26 6.22
CA ALA A 145 7.99 1.74 5.42
C ALA A 145 8.02 1.17 4.01
N LEU A 146 9.18 1.25 3.34
CA LEU A 146 9.29 0.77 1.96
C LEU A 146 9.29 -0.75 1.87
N ALA A 147 9.89 -1.46 2.83
CA ALA A 147 9.78 -2.92 2.88
C ALA A 147 8.31 -3.37 2.98
N ARG A 148 7.51 -2.75 3.85
CA ARG A 148 6.07 -3.04 3.96
C ARG A 148 5.32 -2.80 2.65
N HIS A 149 5.61 -1.69 1.97
CA HIS A 149 4.95 -1.38 0.70
C HIS A 149 5.32 -2.38 -0.40
N LEU A 150 6.61 -2.72 -0.51
CA LEU A 150 7.12 -3.65 -1.52
C LEU A 150 6.61 -5.07 -1.28
N ASN A 151 6.67 -5.57 -0.05
CA ASN A 151 6.15 -6.91 0.28
C ASN A 151 4.65 -7.00 0.01
N ALA A 152 3.86 -5.97 0.37
CA ALA A 152 2.44 -5.94 0.02
C ALA A 152 2.21 -5.92 -1.51
N THR A 153 3.10 -5.29 -2.27
CA THR A 153 3.04 -5.26 -3.74
C THR A 153 3.34 -6.63 -4.33
N ILE A 154 4.35 -7.32 -3.82
CA ILE A 154 4.72 -8.68 -4.22
C ILE A 154 3.55 -9.63 -3.96
N ALA A 155 3.04 -9.64 -2.72
CA ALA A 155 1.90 -10.47 -2.32
C ALA A 155 0.68 -10.27 -3.22
N ARG A 156 0.31 -9.01 -3.50
CA ARG A 156 -0.77 -8.68 -4.43
C ARG A 156 -0.52 -9.24 -5.82
N GLY A 157 0.66 -8.95 -6.39
CA GLY A 157 0.98 -9.30 -7.77
C GLY A 157 0.99 -10.81 -8.00
N GLU A 158 1.60 -11.56 -7.09
CA GLU A 158 1.73 -13.01 -7.21
C GLU A 158 0.38 -13.71 -7.04
N LYS A 159 -0.41 -13.33 -6.03
CA LYS A 159 -1.74 -13.91 -5.80
C LYS A 159 -2.71 -13.57 -6.93
N GLN A 160 -2.72 -12.32 -7.41
CA GLN A 160 -3.56 -11.96 -8.55
C GLN A 160 -3.13 -12.69 -9.83
N ALA A 161 -1.83 -12.89 -10.06
CA ALA A 161 -1.34 -13.67 -11.20
C ALA A 161 -1.78 -15.14 -11.10
N LEU A 162 -1.80 -15.71 -9.90
CA LEU A 162 -2.26 -17.07 -9.64
C LEU A 162 -3.75 -17.21 -9.97
N LEU A 163 -4.59 -16.33 -9.42
CA LEU A 163 -6.03 -16.31 -9.70
C LEU A 163 -6.33 -16.11 -11.18
N ALA A 164 -5.59 -15.22 -11.86
CA ALA A 164 -5.74 -14.99 -13.29
C ALA A 164 -5.41 -16.24 -14.13
N ARG A 165 -4.40 -17.02 -13.75
CA ARG A 165 -4.06 -18.28 -14.44
C ARG A 165 -5.19 -19.31 -14.35
N HIS A 166 -5.78 -19.49 -13.17
CA HIS A 166 -6.96 -20.35 -12.99
C HIS A 166 -8.18 -19.81 -13.76
N GLY A 167 -8.36 -18.49 -13.81
CA GLY A 167 -9.40 -17.86 -14.63
C GLY A 167 -9.26 -18.16 -16.13
N LEU A 168 -8.04 -18.16 -16.66
CA LEU A 168 -7.79 -18.56 -18.05
C LEU A 168 -8.10 -20.05 -18.30
N GLN A 169 -7.85 -20.92 -17.32
CA GLN A 169 -8.23 -22.34 -17.41
C GLN A 169 -9.75 -22.51 -17.43
N LEU A 170 -10.50 -21.75 -16.62
CA LEU A 170 -11.96 -21.76 -16.67
C LEU A 170 -12.49 -21.29 -18.04
N LEU A 171 -11.88 -20.24 -18.61
CA LEU A 171 -12.27 -19.74 -19.94
C LEU A 171 -12.05 -20.78 -21.03
N ALA A 172 -11.03 -21.63 -20.91
CA ALA A 172 -10.77 -22.70 -21.87
C ALA A 172 -11.87 -23.78 -21.92
N LEU A 173 -12.77 -23.82 -20.93
CA LEU A 173 -13.95 -24.70 -20.95
C LEU A 173 -15.08 -24.18 -21.84
N VAL A 174 -14.99 -22.93 -22.31
CA VAL A 174 -15.97 -22.37 -23.25
C VAL A 174 -15.57 -22.79 -24.67
N ASN A 175 -16.43 -23.58 -25.30
CA ASN A 175 -16.22 -24.01 -26.68
C ASN A 175 -16.58 -22.89 -27.68
N GLU A 176 -15.65 -22.54 -28.57
CA GLU A 176 -15.82 -21.50 -29.59
C GLU A 176 -16.48 -22.00 -30.89
N THR A 177 -16.83 -23.29 -30.99
CA THR A 177 -17.48 -23.82 -32.20
C THR A 177 -18.82 -23.13 -32.45
N ALA A 178 -18.98 -22.58 -33.66
CA ALA A 178 -20.20 -21.91 -34.06
C ALA A 178 -21.42 -22.85 -33.97
N VAL A 179 -22.48 -22.36 -33.35
CA VAL A 179 -23.76 -23.08 -33.26
C VAL A 179 -24.48 -22.98 -34.61
N VAL A 180 -24.95 -24.11 -35.13
CA VAL A 180 -25.75 -24.14 -36.36
C VAL A 180 -27.16 -23.63 -36.05
N PRO A 181 -27.77 -22.77 -36.89
CA PRO A 181 -29.14 -22.30 -36.67
C PRO A 181 -30.13 -23.47 -36.48
N GLY A 182 -30.83 -23.49 -35.33
CA GLY A 182 -31.79 -24.53 -34.97
C GLY A 182 -31.22 -25.64 -34.07
N GLU A 183 -29.91 -25.69 -33.88
CA GLU A 183 -29.26 -26.57 -32.91
C GLU A 183 -29.26 -25.92 -31.52
N ARG A 184 -29.50 -26.71 -30.47
CA ARG A 184 -29.38 -26.21 -29.09
C ARG A 184 -27.94 -26.38 -28.62
N PRO A 185 -27.40 -25.42 -27.84
CA PRO A 185 -26.14 -25.62 -27.14
C PRO A 185 -26.15 -26.96 -26.39
N GLY A 186 -25.04 -27.68 -26.44
CA GLY A 186 -24.88 -28.94 -25.71
C GLY A 186 -25.01 -28.72 -24.20
N ALA A 187 -25.31 -29.80 -23.46
CA ALA A 187 -25.31 -29.74 -21.99
C ALA A 187 -23.90 -29.45 -21.48
N TRP A 188 -23.80 -28.78 -20.33
CA TRP A 188 -22.53 -28.53 -19.65
C TRP A 188 -21.93 -29.83 -19.11
N VAL A 189 -20.81 -30.28 -19.69
CA VAL A 189 -20.13 -31.55 -19.33
C VAL A 189 -18.97 -31.31 -18.35
N ASP A 190 -18.39 -30.11 -18.35
CA ASP A 190 -17.12 -29.81 -17.68
C ASP A 190 -17.28 -29.31 -16.23
N ALA A 191 -18.45 -29.53 -15.61
CA ALA A 191 -18.73 -29.10 -14.23
C ALA A 191 -17.70 -29.60 -13.21
N ARG A 192 -17.25 -30.85 -13.38
CA ARG A 192 -16.25 -31.45 -12.50
C ARG A 192 -14.87 -30.83 -12.70
N GLU A 193 -14.53 -30.47 -13.94
CA GLU A 193 -13.25 -29.84 -14.26
C GLU A 193 -13.21 -28.40 -13.72
N ALA A 194 -14.27 -27.61 -13.93
CA ALA A 194 -14.40 -26.27 -13.34
C ALA A 194 -14.27 -26.31 -11.81
N ALA A 195 -14.93 -27.27 -11.14
CA ALA A 195 -14.82 -27.42 -9.69
C ALA A 195 -13.39 -27.77 -9.23
N ASN A 196 -12.64 -28.53 -10.03
CA ASN A 196 -11.25 -28.83 -9.73
C ASN A 196 -10.34 -27.62 -9.92
N ILE A 197 -10.56 -26.80 -10.95
CA ILE A 197 -9.83 -25.54 -11.16
C ILE A 197 -10.06 -24.59 -9.98
N MET A 198 -11.32 -24.43 -9.54
CA MET A 198 -11.65 -23.58 -8.38
C MET A 198 -10.98 -24.07 -7.09
N ARG A 199 -10.97 -25.40 -6.86
CA ARG A 199 -10.26 -25.99 -5.73
C ARG A 199 -8.75 -25.72 -5.80
N GLY A 200 -8.17 -25.88 -6.99
CA GLY A 200 -6.75 -25.59 -7.23
C GLY A 200 -6.41 -24.12 -6.96
N ALA A 201 -7.25 -23.19 -7.41
CA ALA A 201 -7.08 -21.76 -7.11
C ALA A 201 -7.08 -21.49 -5.59
N GLN A 202 -7.98 -22.14 -4.85
CA GLN A 202 -8.04 -22.01 -3.40
C GLN A 202 -6.80 -22.62 -2.72
N GLU A 203 -6.40 -23.84 -3.10
CA GLU A 203 -5.24 -24.54 -2.54
C GLU A 203 -3.95 -23.76 -2.78
N ASP A 204 -3.74 -23.30 -4.01
CA ASP A 204 -2.60 -22.49 -4.40
C ASP A 204 -2.55 -21.15 -3.64
N LEU A 205 -3.69 -20.49 -3.46
CA LEU A 205 -3.77 -19.24 -2.69
C LEU A 205 -3.47 -19.46 -1.20
N GLN A 206 -3.91 -20.60 -0.64
CA GLN A 206 -3.60 -21.00 0.74
C GLN A 206 -2.15 -21.43 0.93
N ALA A 207 -1.57 -22.07 -0.08
CA ALA A 207 -0.19 -22.54 -0.09
C ALA A 207 0.83 -21.43 -0.36
N TRP A 208 0.39 -20.29 -0.89
CA TRP A 208 1.25 -19.14 -1.12
C TRP A 208 1.89 -18.66 0.19
N GLN A 209 3.20 -18.41 0.14
CA GLN A 209 4.01 -17.90 1.26
C GLN A 209 4.88 -16.74 0.77
N ASP A 210 5.13 -15.78 1.66
CA ASP A 210 6.15 -14.76 1.44
C ASP A 210 7.54 -15.44 1.36
N GLU A 211 8.26 -15.30 0.24
CA GLU A 211 9.68 -15.69 0.12
C GLU A 211 10.61 -14.82 0.97
#